data_AF-A9Y5J3-F1
#
_entry.id   AF-A9Y5J3-F1
#
_cell.length_a   1.000
_cell.length_b   1.000
_cell.length_c   1.000
_cell.angle_alpha   90.00
_cell.angle_beta   90.00
_cell.angle_gamma   90.00
#
_symmetry.space_group_name_H-M   'P 1'
#
loop_
_entity.id
_entity.type
_entity.pdbx_description
1 polymer ?
#
loop_
_entity_poly.entity_id
_entity_poly.type
_entity_poly.pdbx_seq_one_letter_code
_entity_poly.pdbx_strand_id
1 'polypeptide(L)'
;MKFALVLALAVSMVAAKRVGQNPACPNPNQGRQCLIYRDQCSSDSQCQSEGKGDICCLVNGCGRECMPLPTHKSCPDPGSYNRYCFAFIHQCDSDRECERNKKCCLVGGCGRSCEVV
;
A
#
# COMPACT_ATOMS: atom_id res chain seq x y z
N MET A 1 -56.03 -1.94 25.31
CA MET A 1 -54.67 -1.46 25.63
C MET A 1 -53.69 -2.20 24.71
N LYS A 2 -53.09 -1.53 23.72
CA LYS A 2 -52.06 -2.10 22.85
C LYS A 2 -50.96 -1.06 22.70
N PHE A 3 -49.86 -1.26 23.43
CA PHE A 3 -48.65 -0.45 23.33
C PHE A 3 -47.89 -0.88 22.07
N ALA A 4 -47.87 -0.02 21.07
CA ALA A 4 -47.02 -0.20 19.89
C ALA A 4 -45.62 0.35 20.22
N LEU A 5 -44.70 -0.55 20.58
CA LEU A 5 -43.28 -0.25 20.74
C LEU A 5 -42.63 -0.28 19.36
N VAL A 6 -42.37 0.90 18.79
CA VAL A 6 -41.60 1.05 17.55
C VAL A 6 -40.11 0.98 17.92
N LEU A 7 -39.46 -0.16 17.66
CA LEU A 7 -38.00 -0.29 17.76
C LEU A 7 -37.36 0.48 16.59
N ALA A 8 -36.76 1.63 16.88
CA ALA A 8 -35.90 2.34 15.95
C ALA A 8 -34.54 1.61 15.86
N LEU A 9 -34.33 0.84 14.78
CA LEU A 9 -33.03 0.30 14.44
C LEU A 9 -32.16 1.41 13.84
N ALA A 10 -31.32 2.02 14.67
CA ALA A 10 -30.27 2.91 14.22
C ALA A 10 -29.18 2.07 13.52
N VAL A 11 -29.25 1.97 12.20
CA VAL A 11 -28.17 1.41 11.38
C VAL A 11 -27.08 2.47 11.30
N SER A 12 -26.07 2.37 12.16
CA SER A 12 -24.84 3.16 12.04
C SER A 12 -24.14 2.76 10.75
N MET A 13 -24.27 3.62 9.73
CA MET A 13 -23.44 3.51 8.52
C MET A 13 -21.99 3.77 8.95
N VAL A 14 -21.24 2.71 9.21
CA VAL A 14 -19.79 2.81 9.33
C VAL A 14 -19.29 3.16 7.93
N ALA A 15 -19.00 4.44 7.73
CA ALA A 15 -18.29 4.90 6.55
C ALA A 15 -16.94 4.19 6.53
N ALA A 16 -16.84 3.11 5.77
CA ALA A 16 -15.59 2.48 5.44
C ALA A 16 -14.77 3.53 4.69
N LYS A 17 -13.92 4.27 5.41
CA LYS A 17 -12.89 5.12 4.81
C LYS A 17 -12.13 4.21 3.86
N ARG A 18 -12.35 4.40 2.56
CA ARG A 18 -11.55 3.75 1.52
C ARG A 18 -10.10 4.04 1.89
N VAL A 19 -9.36 2.98 2.22
CA VAL A 19 -7.95 3.05 2.52
C VAL A 19 -7.30 3.54 1.23
N GLY A 20 -7.10 4.85 1.14
CA GLY A 20 -6.18 5.41 0.16
C GLY A 20 -4.83 4.82 0.53
N GLN A 21 -4.44 3.76 -0.17
CA GLN A 21 -3.06 3.32 -0.15
C GLN A 21 -2.28 4.48 -0.74
N ASN A 22 -1.57 5.20 0.12
CA ASN A 22 -0.59 6.17 -0.33
C ASN A 22 0.39 5.36 -1.22
N PRO A 23 0.60 5.74 -2.50
CA PRO A 23 1.42 4.94 -3.42
C PRO A 23 2.87 4.79 -2.96
N ALA A 24 3.32 5.61 -2.01
CA ALA A 24 4.61 5.47 -1.36
C ALA A 24 4.66 4.35 -0.28
N CYS A 25 3.51 3.80 0.12
CA CYS A 25 3.47 2.64 1.00
C CYS A 25 3.94 1.38 0.25
N PRO A 26 4.80 0.56 0.85
CA PRO A 26 5.17 -0.71 0.29
C PRO A 26 3.96 -1.64 0.26
N ASN A 27 4.04 -2.70 -0.55
CA ASN A 27 2.97 -3.69 -0.62
C ASN A 27 2.66 -4.21 0.80
N PRO A 28 1.39 -4.14 1.25
CA PRO A 28 1.01 -4.58 2.59
C PRO A 28 1.21 -6.10 2.81
N ASN A 29 1.28 -6.89 1.75
CA ASN A 29 1.47 -8.35 1.76
C ASN A 29 2.95 -8.76 1.79
N GLN A 30 3.74 -8.23 2.71
CA GLN A 30 5.16 -8.61 2.83
C GLN A 30 5.39 -9.99 3.46
N GLY A 31 4.34 -10.79 3.71
CA GLY A 31 4.43 -12.08 4.41
C GLY A 31 4.81 -11.95 5.89
N ARG A 32 4.84 -10.73 6.45
CA ARG A 32 5.04 -10.52 7.89
C ARG A 32 3.81 -11.02 8.64
N GLN A 33 4.03 -11.97 9.56
CA GLN A 33 3.04 -12.35 10.56
C GLN A 33 3.38 -11.63 11.87
N CYS A 34 2.52 -10.70 12.26
CA CYS A 34 2.62 -10.08 13.57
C CYS A 34 1.83 -10.90 14.60
N LEU A 35 2.41 -11.03 15.80
CA LEU A 35 1.75 -11.69 16.93
C LEU A 35 0.56 -10.88 17.45
N ILE A 36 0.58 -9.56 17.23
CA ILE A 36 -0.42 -8.62 17.73
C ILE A 36 -0.78 -7.67 16.60
N TYR A 37 -2.10 -7.48 16.40
CA TYR A 37 -2.63 -6.47 15.51
C TYR A 37 -2.80 -5.15 16.29
N ARG A 38 -2.03 -4.11 15.93
CA ARG A 38 -2.13 -2.80 16.60
C ARG A 38 -1.72 -1.67 15.68
N ASP A 39 -2.63 -0.72 15.50
CA ASP A 39 -2.33 0.54 14.82
C ASP A 39 -1.40 1.41 15.69
N GLN A 40 -0.25 1.77 15.14
CA GLN A 40 0.71 2.72 15.74
C GLN A 40 0.42 4.17 15.34
N CYS A 41 -0.31 4.36 14.24
CA CYS A 41 -0.61 5.65 13.65
C CYS A 41 -1.97 5.67 12.98
N SER A 42 -2.54 6.86 12.85
CA SER A 42 -3.79 7.13 12.14
C SER A 42 -3.60 8.03 10.91
N SER A 43 -2.46 8.71 10.81
CA SER A 43 -2.08 9.60 9.71
C SER A 43 -0.56 9.74 9.57
N ASP A 44 -0.10 10.16 8.38
CA ASP A 44 1.31 10.47 8.10
C ASP A 44 1.83 11.57 9.05
N SER A 45 0.99 12.57 9.35
CA SER A 45 1.33 13.66 10.29
C SER A 45 1.59 13.19 11.71
N GLN A 46 0.91 12.12 12.16
CA GLN A 46 1.18 11.53 13.48
C GLN A 46 2.59 10.93 13.53
N CYS A 47 3.01 10.26 12.44
CA CYS A 47 4.35 9.70 12.35
C CYS A 47 5.44 10.78 12.42
N GLN A 48 5.23 11.88 11.69
CA GLN A 48 6.16 13.00 11.65
C GLN A 48 6.26 13.73 12.99
N SER A 49 5.12 14.02 13.63
CA SER A 49 5.07 14.73 14.91
C SER A 49 5.62 13.91 16.08
N GLU A 50 5.45 12.58 16.04
CA GLU A 50 6.02 11.67 17.05
C GLU A 50 7.47 11.27 16.74
N GLY A 51 8.02 11.67 15.59
CA GLY A 51 9.38 11.30 15.16
C GLY A 51 9.56 9.80 14.91
N LYS A 52 8.48 9.09 14.56
CA LYS A 52 8.46 7.63 14.35
C LYS A 52 8.51 7.21 12.88
N GLY A 53 8.56 8.17 11.97
CA GLY A 53 8.61 7.95 10.53
C GLY A 53 7.96 9.09 9.77
N ASP A 54 7.73 8.89 8.47
CA ASP A 54 7.20 9.92 7.58
C ASP A 54 5.78 9.60 7.07
N ILE A 55 5.44 8.32 7.00
CA ILE A 55 4.21 7.80 6.40
C ILE A 55 3.59 6.71 7.26
N CYS A 56 2.25 6.68 7.32
CA CYS A 56 1.46 5.72 8.06
C CYS A 56 0.85 4.68 7.11
N CYS A 57 1.43 3.48 7.09
CA CYS A 57 1.06 2.43 6.13
C CYS A 57 0.43 1.22 6.80
N LEU A 58 -0.55 0.62 6.14
CA LEU A 58 -1.13 -0.65 6.56
C LEU A 58 -0.15 -1.79 6.25
N VAL A 59 0.14 -2.62 7.25
CA VAL A 59 0.86 -3.88 7.11
C VAL A 59 -0.13 -5.01 7.39
N ASN A 60 -0.33 -5.91 6.41
CA ASN A 60 -1.33 -6.95 6.56
C ASN A 60 -0.98 -7.89 7.72
N GLY A 61 -1.97 -8.17 8.56
CA GLY A 61 -1.80 -8.97 9.80
C GLY A 61 -1.19 -8.21 10.98
N CYS A 62 -0.81 -6.93 10.82
CA CYS A 62 -0.11 -6.16 11.84
C CYS A 62 -0.83 -4.86 12.24
N GLY A 63 -1.61 -4.27 11.32
CA GLY A 63 -2.21 -2.95 11.52
C GLY A 63 -1.38 -1.85 10.84
N ARG A 64 -1.57 -0.60 11.23
CA ARG A 64 -0.84 0.55 10.68
C ARG A 64 0.48 0.79 11.40
N GLU A 65 1.55 0.96 10.64
CA GLU A 65 2.88 1.26 11.16
C GLU A 65 3.40 2.57 10.57
N CYS A 66 4.10 3.36 11.39
CA CYS A 66 4.90 4.46 10.89
C CYS A 66 6.16 3.89 10.26
N MET A 67 6.49 4.37 9.07
CA MET A 67 7.68 3.95 8.35
C MET A 67 8.34 5.15 7.69
N PRO A 68 9.66 5.07 7.41
CA PRO A 68 10.34 6.11 6.67
C PRO A 68 9.79 6.19 5.25
N LEU A 69 9.74 7.40 4.69
CA LEU A 69 9.48 7.55 3.28
C LEU A 69 10.64 6.88 2.52
N PRO A 70 10.37 6.03 1.52
CA PRO A 70 11.43 5.51 0.68
C PRO A 70 12.14 6.69 0.00
N THR A 71 13.34 7.03 0.47
CA THR A 71 14.19 8.09 -0.11
C THR A 71 14.65 7.72 -1.53
N HIS A 72 14.63 6.41 -1.82
CA HIS A 72 14.78 5.90 -3.16
C HIS A 72 13.42 5.58 -3.76
N LYS A 73 13.14 6.29 -4.85
CA LYS A 73 12.28 5.87 -5.96
C LYS A 73 12.45 4.37 -6.21
N SER A 74 11.55 3.59 -5.63
CA SER A 74 11.55 2.13 -5.65
C SER A 74 10.60 1.67 -6.73
N CYS A 75 10.86 0.49 -7.31
CA CYS A 75 9.94 -0.07 -8.28
C CYS A 75 8.54 -0.19 -7.68
N PRO A 76 7.49 0.26 -8.41
CA PRO A 76 6.11 -0.05 -8.07
C PRO A 76 5.90 -1.55 -7.88
N ASP A 77 4.82 -1.89 -7.18
CA ASP A 77 4.42 -3.28 -7.05
C ASP A 77 4.22 -3.92 -8.43
N PRO A 78 4.75 -5.13 -8.70
CA PRO A 78 4.57 -5.78 -10.00
C PRO A 78 3.10 -5.97 -10.40
N GLY A 79 2.17 -6.10 -9.44
CA GLY A 79 0.74 -6.19 -9.70
C GLY A 79 0.06 -4.85 -9.97
N SER A 80 0.68 -3.72 -9.63
CA SER A 80 0.06 -2.39 -9.79
C SER A 80 0.05 -1.86 -11.21
N TYR A 81 0.80 -2.48 -12.13
CA TYR A 81 0.89 -2.02 -13.52
C TYR A 81 -0.42 -2.23 -14.30
N ASN A 82 -1.35 -3.05 -13.80
CA ASN A 82 -2.62 -3.39 -14.46
C ASN A 82 -2.44 -3.74 -15.96
N ARG A 83 -1.33 -4.42 -16.29
CA ARG A 83 -1.00 -4.86 -17.64
C ARG A 83 -1.30 -6.35 -17.77
N TYR A 84 -1.94 -6.72 -18.87
CA TYR A 84 -2.04 -8.10 -19.31
C TYR A 84 -1.04 -8.32 -20.44
N CYS A 85 -0.05 -9.16 -20.19
CA CYS A 85 0.95 -9.51 -21.18
C CYS A 85 0.70 -10.93 -21.69
N PHE A 86 0.81 -11.08 -23.02
CA PHE A 86 0.69 -12.36 -23.71
C PHE A 86 2.01 -13.15 -23.70
N ALA A 87 3.12 -12.49 -23.35
CA ALA A 87 4.45 -13.06 -23.29
C ALA A 87 5.23 -12.44 -22.13
N PHE A 88 6.13 -13.24 -21.56
CA PHE A 88 7.04 -12.82 -20.50
C PHE A 88 8.39 -12.45 -21.11
N ILE A 89 8.71 -11.16 -21.17
CA ILE A 89 9.90 -10.63 -21.85
C ILE A 89 10.64 -9.66 -20.92
N HIS A 90 11.95 -9.84 -20.80
CA HIS A 90 12.83 -8.90 -20.11
C HIS A 90 13.39 -7.88 -21.12
N GLN A 91 13.02 -6.61 -20.96
CA GLN A 91 13.56 -5.49 -21.74
C GLN A 91 14.85 -4.91 -21.12
N CYS A 92 15.12 -5.26 -19.87
CA CYS A 92 16.30 -4.85 -19.12
C CYS A 92 16.64 -5.93 -18.08
N ASP A 93 17.90 -6.00 -17.68
CA ASP A 93 18.36 -6.83 -16.56
C ASP A 93 18.88 -6.01 -15.37
N SER A 94 19.27 -4.75 -15.61
CA SER A 94 19.82 -3.84 -14.61
C SER A 94 19.30 -2.40 -14.76
N ASP A 95 19.22 -1.67 -13.65
CA ASP A 95 18.88 -0.23 -13.63
C ASP A 95 19.80 0.62 -14.53
N ARG A 96 21.02 0.15 -14.81
CA ARG A 96 22.00 0.84 -15.66
C ARG A 96 21.62 0.88 -17.14
N GLU A 97 20.75 -0.04 -17.56
CA GLU A 97 20.25 -0.09 -18.94
C GLU A 97 19.11 0.91 -19.17
N CYS A 98 18.59 1.48 -18.09
CA CYS A 98 17.49 2.43 -18.13
C CYS A 98 17.98 3.88 -18.16
N GLU A 99 17.22 4.75 -18.83
CA GLU A 99 17.49 6.19 -18.86
C GLU A 99 17.38 6.82 -17.46
N ARG A 100 17.89 8.06 -17.31
CA ARG A 100 17.85 8.79 -16.03
C ARG A 100 16.44 8.79 -15.44
N ASN A 101 16.35 8.52 -14.13
CA ASN A 101 15.11 8.41 -13.33
C ASN A 101 14.21 7.22 -13.67
N LYS A 102 14.69 6.24 -14.45
CA LYS A 102 14.03 4.95 -14.64
C LYS A 102 14.83 3.84 -13.95
N LYS A 103 14.14 2.80 -13.54
CA LYS A 103 14.74 1.57 -13.00
C LYS A 103 14.19 0.34 -13.70
N CYS A 104 14.96 -0.73 -13.67
CA CYS A 104 14.56 -1.99 -14.26
C CYS A 104 13.65 -2.74 -13.28
N CYS A 105 12.33 -2.60 -13.50
CA CYS A 105 11.31 -3.08 -12.59
C CYS A 105 10.61 -4.33 -13.12
N LEU A 106 10.22 -5.23 -12.22
CA LEU A 106 9.39 -6.38 -12.56
C LEU A 106 7.95 -5.90 -12.77
N VAL A 107 7.41 -6.18 -13.95
CA VAL A 107 6.01 -5.96 -14.32
C VAL A 107 5.31 -7.30 -14.26
N GLY A 108 4.27 -7.41 -13.43
CA GLY A 108 3.58 -8.66 -13.14
C GLY A 108 3.06 -9.34 -14.41
N GLY A 109 3.47 -10.60 -14.61
CA GLY A 109 3.11 -11.39 -15.80
C GLY A 109 3.80 -10.99 -17.11
N CYS A 110 4.63 -9.94 -17.10
CA CYS A 110 5.20 -9.35 -18.31
C CYS A 110 6.74 -9.46 -18.39
N GLY A 111 7.43 -9.68 -17.27
CA GLY A 111 8.90 -9.67 -17.22
C GLY A 111 9.43 -8.36 -16.64
N ARG A 112 10.57 -7.87 -17.14
CA ARG A 112 11.21 -6.65 -16.62
C ARG A 112 11.16 -5.53 -17.66
N SER A 113 10.91 -4.31 -17.22
CA SER A 113 10.93 -3.11 -18.07
C SER A 113 11.44 -1.90 -17.32
N CYS A 114 11.96 -0.91 -18.06
CA CYS A 114 12.41 0.35 -17.50
C CYS A 114 11.21 1.23 -17.14
N GLU A 115 10.89 1.27 -15.85
CA GLU A 115 9.74 2.00 -15.34
C GLU A 115 10.22 3.27 -14.63
N VAL A 116 9.41 4.33 -14.73
CA VAL A 116 9.67 5.57 -14.02
C VAL A 116 9.41 5.30 -12.55
N VAL A 117 10.43 5.56 -11.73
CA VAL A 117 10.36 5.44 -10.28
C VAL A 117 10.31 6.81 -9.63
#